data_AF-A0A958R5R3-F1
#
_entry.id   AF-A0A958R5R3-F1
#
_cell.length_a   1.000
_cell.length_b   1.000
_cell.length_c   1.000
_cell.angle_alpha   90.00
_cell.angle_beta   90.00
_cell.angle_gamma   90.00
#
_symmetry.space_group_name_H-M   'P 1'
#
loop_
_entity.id
_entity.type
_entity.pdbx_description
1 polymer ?
#
loop_
_entity_poly.entity_id
_entity_poly.type
_entity_poly.pdbx_seq_one_letter_code
_entity_poly.pdbx_strand_id
1 'polypeptide(L)'
;MADSIKIMVRVRPFNQREKDLKSKCIVEMAGQQLRLINPADTNAEPRKFAFHRCYYSTDDAMGLPPVNNRDVFEDIGREILDQIYQGYNATIFAYGQTGSGKSYSIEGIKDVEKGLLQMCLEAIFQKKEENSKAGVATSVKVTYLEIYNEKLRDLLNADSNVEVKAIPIGGNVELRNVKYVTVNSYAEVLKEFEFGKTNRVVGATQMNKNSSRSHAIFTIYYKDKKYDSKFNIVDLAGS
;
A
#
# COMPACT_ATOMS: atom_id res chain seq x y z
N MET A 1 17.81 17.80 1.97
CA MET A 1 16.70 17.86 0.99
C MET A 1 16.04 16.49 1.05
N ALA A 2 14.76 16.41 1.41
CA ALA A 2 14.03 15.14 1.35
C ALA A 2 13.73 14.85 -0.13
N ASP A 3 14.13 13.68 -0.62
CA ASP A 3 13.81 13.26 -1.99
C ASP A 3 12.28 13.23 -2.17
N SER A 4 11.79 13.88 -3.22
CA SER A 4 10.34 14.00 -3.47
C SER A 4 9.69 12.68 -3.90
N ILE A 5 10.48 11.74 -4.43
CA ILE A 5 10.03 10.42 -4.88
C ILE A 5 11.10 9.38 -4.55
N LYS A 6 10.72 8.35 -3.78
CA LYS A 6 11.54 7.16 -3.55
C LYS A 6 10.93 5.97 -4.29
N ILE A 7 11.81 5.18 -4.90
CA ILE A 7 11.45 4.00 -5.68
C ILE A 7 12.12 2.80 -5.03
N MET A 8 11.31 1.83 -4.64
CA MET A 8 11.73 0.58 -4.04
C MET A 8 11.23 -0.58 -4.90
N VAL A 9 12.01 -1.65 -4.95
CA VAL A 9 11.61 -2.90 -5.61
C VAL A 9 11.56 -4.03 -4.60
N ARG A 10 10.56 -4.89 -4.71
CA ARG A 10 10.42 -6.09 -3.86
C ARG A 10 10.19 -7.33 -4.72
N VAL A 11 11.00 -8.36 -4.51
CA VAL A 11 10.86 -9.65 -5.18
C VAL A 11 10.28 -10.65 -4.19
N ARG A 12 9.11 -11.21 -4.53
CA ARG A 12 8.46 -12.26 -3.74
C ARG A 12 9.13 -13.63 -3.94
N PRO A 13 8.96 -14.58 -3.00
CA PRO A 13 9.30 -15.97 -3.25
C PRO A 13 8.47 -16.58 -4.38
N PHE A 14 8.93 -17.72 -4.89
CA PHE A 14 8.17 -18.52 -5.85
C PHE A 14 6.81 -18.95 -5.29
N ASN A 15 5.78 -18.83 -6.12
CA ASN A 15 4.47 -19.40 -5.84
C ASN A 15 4.47 -20.91 -6.14
N GLN A 16 3.38 -21.60 -5.77
CA GLN A 16 3.31 -23.06 -5.95
C GLN A 16 3.47 -23.49 -7.41
N ARG A 17 2.81 -22.81 -8.35
CA ARG A 17 2.92 -23.12 -9.78
C ARG A 17 4.35 -23.00 -10.29
N GLU A 18 5.09 -21.98 -9.87
CA GLU A 18 6.48 -21.76 -10.27
C GLU A 18 7.39 -22.86 -9.70
N LYS A 19 7.15 -23.29 -8.46
CA LYS A 19 7.84 -24.43 -7.82
C LYS A 19 7.56 -25.74 -8.56
N ASP A 20 6.29 -26.01 -8.86
CA ASP A 20 5.86 -27.23 -9.57
C ASP A 20 6.48 -27.32 -10.97
N LEU A 21 6.58 -26.18 -11.65
CA LEU A 21 7.22 -26.06 -12.97
C LEU A 21 8.76 -26.00 -12.91
N LYS A 22 9.36 -26.03 -11.71
CA LYS A 22 10.81 -25.87 -11.50
C LYS A 22 11.36 -24.63 -12.21
N SER A 23 10.62 -23.53 -12.10
CA SER A 23 10.96 -22.26 -12.75
C SER A 23 12.29 -21.74 -12.23
N LYS A 24 13.09 -21.13 -13.11
CA LYS A 24 14.37 -20.51 -12.74
C LYS A 24 14.15 -19.09 -12.24
N CYS A 25 14.89 -18.68 -11.21
CA CYS A 25 14.89 -17.29 -10.77
C CYS A 25 15.73 -16.49 -11.76
N ILE A 26 15.17 -15.41 -12.29
CA ILE A 26 15.86 -14.52 -13.22
C ILE A 26 16.21 -13.17 -12.59
N VAL A 27 15.98 -13.02 -11.29
CA VAL A 27 16.25 -11.78 -10.56
C VAL A 27 17.31 -12.03 -9.52
N GLU A 28 18.36 -11.22 -9.56
CA GLU A 28 19.38 -11.17 -8.52
C GLU A 28 19.40 -9.77 -7.91
N MET A 29 19.71 -9.68 -6.62
CA MET A 29 19.84 -8.42 -5.90
C MET A 29 21.17 -8.36 -5.16
N ALA A 30 21.82 -7.20 -5.23
CA ALA A 30 23.02 -6.90 -4.46
C ALA A 30 22.97 -5.45 -4.00
N GLY A 31 22.76 -5.24 -2.70
CA GLY A 31 22.54 -3.90 -2.14
C GLY A 31 21.35 -3.20 -2.82
N GLN A 32 21.60 -2.05 -3.42
CA GLN A 32 20.59 -1.24 -4.13
C GLN A 32 20.47 -1.56 -5.63
N GLN A 33 21.16 -2.62 -6.11
CA GLN A 33 21.11 -3.04 -7.51
C GLN A 33 20.24 -4.29 -7.68
N LEU A 34 19.42 -4.28 -8.72
CA LEU A 34 18.70 -5.44 -9.25
C LEU A 34 19.31 -5.83 -10.60
N ARG A 35 19.56 -7.11 -10.80
CA ARG A 35 20.01 -7.68 -12.08
C ARG A 35 18.94 -8.62 -12.61
N LEU A 36 18.56 -8.44 -13.86
CA LEU A 36 17.58 -9.26 -14.56
C LEU A 36 18.28 -10.10 -15.63
N ILE A 37 18.26 -11.41 -15.44
CA ILE A 37 18.86 -12.41 -16.34
C ILE A 37 17.89 -12.68 -17.50
N ASN A 38 18.42 -12.77 -18.72
CA ASN A 38 17.62 -13.21 -19.86
C ASN A 38 17.48 -14.75 -19.83
N PRO A 39 16.28 -15.30 -19.64
CA PRO A 39 16.11 -16.75 -19.62
C PRO A 39 16.40 -17.44 -20.96
N ALA A 40 16.35 -16.70 -22.08
CA ALA A 40 16.65 -17.22 -23.41
C ALA A 40 18.15 -17.24 -23.73
N ASP A 41 18.96 -16.46 -23.01
CA ASP A 41 20.42 -16.41 -23.15
C ASP A 41 21.06 -16.06 -21.81
N THR A 42 21.40 -17.08 -21.02
CA THR A 42 21.98 -16.91 -19.68
C THR A 42 23.43 -16.43 -19.71
N ASN A 43 24.08 -16.40 -20.87
CA ASN A 43 25.44 -15.88 -21.02
C ASN A 43 25.45 -14.38 -21.36
N ALA A 44 24.31 -13.84 -21.80
CA ALA A 44 24.16 -12.41 -22.02
C ALA A 44 24.35 -11.62 -20.71
N GLU A 45 24.88 -10.41 -20.82
CA GLU A 45 25.03 -9.54 -19.66
C GLU A 45 23.64 -9.23 -19.05
N PRO A 46 23.42 -9.45 -17.74
CA PRO A 46 22.16 -9.13 -17.10
C PRO A 46 21.82 -7.63 -17.18
N ARG A 47 20.55 -7.31 -17.38
CA ARG A 47 20.08 -5.91 -17.33
C ARG A 47 20.13 -5.42 -15.88
N LYS A 48 20.77 -4.27 -15.65
CA LYS A 48 21.00 -3.73 -14.30
C LYS A 48 20.08 -2.54 -14.05
N PHE A 49 19.47 -2.50 -12.87
CA PHE A 49 18.64 -1.41 -12.39
C PHE A 49 19.11 -1.00 -11.00
N ALA A 50 18.99 0.28 -10.67
CA ALA A 50 19.28 0.81 -9.34
C ALA A 50 18.02 1.41 -8.74
N PHE A 51 17.76 1.09 -7.47
CA PHE A 51 16.61 1.58 -6.72
C PHE A 51 17.09 2.14 -5.38
N HIS A 52 16.25 2.95 -4.73
CA HIS A 52 16.57 3.48 -3.40
C HIS A 52 16.64 2.35 -2.35
N ARG A 53 15.83 1.29 -2.56
CA ARG A 53 15.81 0.04 -1.80
C ARG A 53 15.47 -1.15 -2.68
N CYS A 54 16.12 -2.28 -2.43
CA CYS A 54 15.81 -3.57 -3.02
C CYS A 54 15.50 -4.56 -1.90
N TYR A 55 14.29 -5.11 -1.88
CA TYR A 55 13.83 -6.09 -0.91
C TYR A 55 13.75 -7.46 -1.57
N TYR A 56 14.55 -8.39 -1.08
CA TYR A 56 14.53 -9.77 -1.52
C TYR A 56 13.78 -10.61 -0.48
N SER A 57 12.55 -10.99 -0.80
CA SER A 57 11.65 -11.72 0.11
C SER A 57 11.63 -13.22 -0.15
N THR A 58 12.55 -13.74 -0.96
CA THR A 58 12.69 -15.19 -1.18
C THR A 58 13.78 -15.74 -0.28
N ASP A 59 13.62 -17.01 0.11
CA ASP A 59 14.71 -17.78 0.70
C ASP A 59 15.86 -17.77 -0.30
N ASP A 60 17.00 -17.20 0.09
CA ASP A 60 18.16 -17.09 -0.78
C ASP A 60 19.05 -18.34 -0.66
N ALA A 61 20.01 -18.43 -1.59
CA ALA A 61 21.16 -19.33 -1.46
C ALA A 61 22.41 -18.60 -0.93
N MET A 62 22.29 -17.33 -0.52
CA MET A 62 23.37 -16.45 -0.03
C MET A 62 23.43 -16.30 1.51
N GLY A 63 22.56 -16.98 2.25
CA GLY A 63 22.53 -17.06 3.71
C GLY A 63 21.81 -15.90 4.43
N LEU A 64 21.07 -15.02 3.74
CA LEU A 64 20.33 -13.94 4.40
C LEU A 64 18.85 -14.30 4.60
N PRO A 65 18.24 -13.89 5.74
CA PRO A 65 16.82 -14.12 5.95
C PRO A 65 15.98 -13.31 4.96
N PRO A 66 14.84 -13.86 4.48
CA PRO A 66 13.95 -13.16 3.56
C PRO A 66 13.35 -11.91 4.21
N VAL A 67 13.30 -10.81 3.45
CA VAL A 67 12.69 -9.55 3.90
C VAL A 67 11.17 -9.70 4.01
N ASN A 68 10.63 -9.55 5.22
CA ASN A 68 9.18 -9.62 5.48
C ASN A 68 8.53 -8.22 5.46
N ASN A 69 7.21 -8.15 5.65
CA ASN A 69 6.50 -6.87 5.67
C ASN A 69 6.94 -5.95 6.80
N ARG A 70 7.28 -6.51 7.98
CA ARG A 70 7.75 -5.71 9.12
C ARG A 70 9.06 -5.00 8.79
N ASP A 71 9.99 -5.67 8.13
CA ASP A 71 11.25 -5.06 7.70
C ASP A 71 11.00 -3.88 6.74
N VAL A 72 10.08 -4.05 5.78
CA VAL A 72 9.68 -2.97 4.86
C VAL A 72 9.03 -1.81 5.64
N PHE A 73 8.17 -2.09 6.62
CA PHE A 73 7.57 -1.06 7.46
C PHE A 73 8.60 -0.29 8.30
N GLU A 74 9.57 -0.99 8.89
CA GLU A 74 10.63 -0.36 9.69
C GLU A 74 11.54 0.55 8.84
N ASP A 75 11.79 0.19 7.58
CA ASP A 75 12.61 1.00 6.66
C ASP A 75 11.81 2.20 6.08
N ILE A 76 10.69 1.97 5.39
CA ILE A 76 9.96 3.03 4.68
C ILE A 76 8.69 3.52 5.38
N GLY A 77 8.02 2.63 6.12
CA GLY A 77 6.75 2.97 6.78
C GLY A 77 6.96 4.02 7.85
N ARG A 78 7.98 3.85 8.71
CA ARG A 78 8.33 4.83 9.75
C ARG A 78 8.74 6.17 9.16
N GLU A 79 9.60 6.18 8.15
CA GLU A 79 10.04 7.42 7.52
C GLU A 79 8.85 8.23 7.00
N ILE A 80 7.88 7.57 6.38
CA ILE A 80 6.69 8.22 5.84
C ILE A 80 5.78 8.74 6.97
N LEU A 81 5.62 7.96 8.04
CA LEU A 81 4.86 8.41 9.21
C LEU A 81 5.49 9.65 9.86
N ASP A 82 6.83 9.72 9.93
CA ASP A 82 7.52 10.90 10.44
C ASP A 82 7.22 12.15 9.60
N GLN A 83 7.03 12.02 8.29
CA GLN A 83 6.60 13.10 7.40
C GLN A 83 5.13 13.50 7.66
N ILE A 84 4.24 12.52 7.83
CA ILE A 84 2.82 12.75 8.18
C ILE A 84 2.73 13.55 9.49
N TYR A 85 3.49 13.16 10.52
CA TYR A 85 3.50 13.86 11.82
C TYR A 85 4.15 15.26 11.77
N GLN A 86 4.76 15.63 10.65
CA GLN A 86 5.31 16.97 10.40
C GLN A 86 4.42 17.80 9.47
N GLY A 87 3.24 17.29 9.09
CA GLY A 87 2.29 18.01 8.24
C GLY A 87 2.52 17.85 6.74
N TYR A 88 3.40 16.94 6.31
CA TYR A 88 3.59 16.65 4.90
C TYR A 88 2.57 15.62 4.42
N ASN A 89 2.06 15.81 3.19
CA ASN A 89 1.26 14.80 2.53
C ASN A 89 2.19 13.71 1.98
N ALA A 90 1.82 12.45 2.16
CA ALA A 90 2.60 11.33 1.65
C ALA A 90 1.73 10.33 0.89
N THR A 91 2.34 9.59 -0.02
CA THR A 91 1.67 8.53 -0.78
C THR A 91 2.60 7.34 -0.94
N ILE A 92 2.11 6.15 -0.58
CA ILE A 92 2.71 4.87 -0.96
C ILE A 92 1.78 4.21 -1.95
N PHE A 93 2.31 3.73 -3.06
CA PHE A 93 1.55 2.88 -3.99
C PHE A 93 2.35 1.65 -4.38
N ALA A 94 1.70 0.50 -4.41
CA ALA A 94 2.28 -0.73 -4.93
C ALA A 94 1.94 -0.88 -6.42
N TYR A 95 2.97 -1.14 -7.23
CA TYR A 95 2.88 -1.32 -8.68
C TYR A 95 3.50 -2.65 -9.11
N GLY A 96 3.00 -3.21 -10.22
CA GLY A 96 3.52 -4.43 -10.85
C GLY A 96 2.42 -5.36 -11.35
N GLN A 97 2.81 -6.42 -12.06
CA GLN A 97 1.87 -7.36 -12.66
C GLN A 97 0.96 -8.05 -11.63
N THR A 98 -0.15 -8.63 -12.09
CA THR A 98 -1.00 -9.47 -11.23
C THR A 98 -0.20 -10.63 -10.65
N GLY A 99 -0.34 -10.84 -9.34
CA GLY A 99 0.41 -11.88 -8.62
C GLY A 99 1.84 -11.50 -8.23
N SER A 100 2.30 -10.26 -8.45
CA SER A 100 3.65 -9.83 -8.03
C SER A 100 3.82 -9.57 -6.53
N GLY A 101 2.72 -9.50 -5.76
CA GLY A 101 2.75 -9.23 -4.32
C GLY A 101 2.37 -7.80 -3.90
N LYS A 102 1.66 -7.04 -4.75
CA LYS A 102 1.14 -5.70 -4.40
C LYS A 102 0.25 -5.72 -3.17
N SER A 103 -0.87 -6.44 -3.22
CA SER A 103 -1.81 -6.58 -2.10
C SER A 103 -1.15 -7.25 -0.89
N TYR A 104 -0.21 -8.16 -1.08
CA TYR A 104 0.58 -8.73 0.02
C TYR A 104 1.43 -7.67 0.74
N SER A 105 2.06 -6.74 0.02
CA SER A 105 2.86 -5.68 0.62
C SER A 105 1.98 -4.61 1.30
N ILE A 106 0.84 -4.28 0.71
CA ILE A 106 -0.08 -3.25 1.24
C ILE A 106 -0.95 -3.79 2.37
N GLU A 107 -1.66 -4.90 2.15
CA GLU A 107 -2.65 -5.46 3.08
C GLU A 107 -2.09 -6.62 3.92
N GLY A 108 -1.16 -7.40 3.39
CA GLY A 108 -0.64 -8.60 4.04
C GLY A 108 -1.50 -9.84 3.83
N ILE A 109 -1.32 -10.81 4.72
CA ILE A 109 -2.10 -12.04 4.81
C ILE A 109 -2.85 -12.00 6.14
N LYS A 110 -4.18 -12.03 6.07
CA LYS A 110 -5.04 -11.99 7.25
C LYS A 110 -4.62 -13.07 8.27
N ASP A 111 -4.49 -12.67 9.53
CA ASP A 111 -4.12 -13.51 10.68
C ASP A 111 -2.73 -14.19 10.60
N VAL A 112 -1.93 -13.89 9.57
CA VAL A 112 -0.59 -14.47 9.36
C VAL A 112 0.48 -13.38 9.36
N GLU A 113 0.33 -12.36 8.51
CA GLU A 113 1.32 -11.31 8.35
C GLU A 113 0.66 -9.98 7.98
N LYS A 114 0.88 -8.94 8.78
CA LYS A 114 0.30 -7.61 8.50
C LYS A 114 0.97 -6.96 7.31
N GLY A 115 0.20 -6.24 6.49
CA GLY A 115 0.75 -5.37 5.46
C GLY A 115 1.13 -3.98 5.97
N LEU A 116 1.73 -3.17 5.10
CA LEU A 116 2.11 -1.79 5.39
C LEU A 116 0.93 -0.95 5.92
N LEU A 117 -0.26 -1.11 5.37
CA LEU A 117 -1.45 -0.36 5.79
C LEU A 117 -1.77 -0.58 7.25
N GLN A 118 -1.86 -1.85 7.67
CA GLN A 118 -2.20 -2.21 9.05
C GLN A 118 -1.14 -1.73 10.03
N MET A 119 0.14 -1.92 9.72
CA MET A 119 1.24 -1.44 10.58
C MET A 119 1.29 0.08 10.68
N CYS A 120 1.03 0.81 9.59
CA CYS A 120 0.94 2.27 9.62
C CYS A 120 -0.25 2.74 10.48
N LEU A 121 -1.41 2.09 10.36
CA LEU A 121 -2.58 2.40 11.18
C LEU A 121 -2.30 2.14 12.67
N GLU A 122 -1.66 1.02 13.02
CA GLU A 122 -1.25 0.73 14.40
C GLU A 122 -0.37 1.85 14.97
N ALA A 123 0.67 2.24 14.23
CA ALA A 123 1.57 3.31 14.64
C ALA A 123 0.86 4.68 14.76
N ILE A 124 -0.05 5.02 13.85
CA ILE A 124 -0.84 6.26 13.91
C ILE A 124 -1.73 6.28 15.17
N PHE A 125 -2.38 5.17 15.51
CA PHE A 125 -3.23 5.12 16.70
C PHE A 125 -2.43 5.05 18.00
N GLN A 126 -1.26 4.41 18.00
CA GLN A 126 -0.31 4.53 19.10
C GLN A 126 0.11 5.99 19.31
N LYS A 127 0.49 6.70 18.23
CA LYS A 127 0.86 8.11 18.29
C LYS A 127 -0.28 9.00 18.79
N LYS A 128 -1.52 8.72 18.36
CA LYS A 128 -2.73 9.40 18.84
C LYS A 128 -2.91 9.22 20.36
N GLU A 129 -2.69 8.02 20.88
CA GLU A 129 -2.76 7.74 22.33
C GLU A 129 -1.67 8.48 23.10
N GLU A 130 -0.44 8.46 22.62
CA GLU A 130 0.69 9.22 23.18
C GLU A 130 0.40 10.72 23.22
N ASN A 131 -0.11 11.28 22.11
CA ASN A 131 -0.52 12.68 22.03
C ASN A 131 -1.63 12.99 23.04
N SER A 132 -2.62 12.10 23.20
CA SER A 132 -3.70 12.28 24.18
C SER A 132 -3.17 12.33 25.61
N LYS A 133 -2.20 11.47 25.97
CA LYS A 133 -1.53 11.48 27.28
C LYS A 133 -0.75 12.78 27.51
N ALA A 134 -0.24 13.39 26.44
CA ALA A 134 0.42 14.69 26.47
C ALA A 134 -0.54 15.90 26.36
N GLY A 135 -1.86 15.69 26.34
CA GLY A 135 -2.85 16.75 26.22
C GLY A 135 -2.98 17.37 24.81
N VAL A 136 -2.47 16.69 23.77
CA VAL A 136 -2.54 17.12 22.37
C VAL A 136 -3.72 16.44 21.68
N ALA A 137 -4.75 17.22 21.35
CA ALA A 137 -5.89 16.72 20.58
C ALA A 137 -5.46 16.30 19.17
N THR A 138 -5.80 15.07 18.79
CA THR A 138 -5.49 14.48 17.48
C THR A 138 -6.77 13.87 16.89
N SER A 139 -7.09 14.21 15.64
CA SER A 139 -8.22 13.68 14.86
C SER A 139 -7.70 12.82 13.71
N VAL A 140 -8.33 11.67 13.49
CA VAL A 140 -8.02 10.77 12.38
C VAL A 140 -9.32 10.50 11.62
N LYS A 141 -9.32 10.77 10.32
CA LYS A 141 -10.42 10.42 9.41
C LYS A 141 -9.91 9.54 8.30
N VAL A 142 -10.77 8.70 7.74
CA VAL A 142 -10.42 7.83 6.61
C VAL A 142 -11.45 7.89 5.50
N THR A 143 -10.99 7.63 4.28
CA THR A 143 -11.81 7.33 3.10
C THR A 143 -11.21 6.11 2.41
N TYR A 144 -12.04 5.26 1.81
CA TYR A 144 -11.56 4.13 1.03
C TYR A 144 -12.26 4.11 -0.33
N LEU A 145 -11.50 4.30 -1.40
CA LEU A 145 -12.03 4.42 -2.75
C LEU A 145 -11.51 3.31 -3.65
N GLU A 146 -12.37 2.90 -4.58
CA GLU A 146 -12.00 2.07 -5.72
C GLU A 146 -12.07 2.90 -7.01
N ILE A 147 -11.06 2.80 -7.86
CA ILE A 147 -11.08 3.27 -9.24
C ILE A 147 -11.15 2.06 -10.15
N TYR A 148 -12.21 1.99 -10.97
CA TYR A 148 -12.37 0.97 -11.98
C TYR A 148 -13.02 1.55 -13.22
N ASN A 149 -12.38 1.38 -14.38
CA ASN A 149 -12.89 1.86 -15.66
C ASN A 149 -13.30 3.35 -15.61
N GLU A 150 -12.38 4.19 -15.11
CA GLU A 150 -12.56 5.63 -14.91
C GLU A 150 -13.71 6.04 -13.97
N LYS A 151 -14.33 5.09 -13.26
CA LYS A 151 -15.38 5.35 -12.27
C LYS A 151 -14.84 5.21 -10.85
N LEU A 152 -15.18 6.19 -10.02
CA LEU A 152 -14.91 6.19 -8.59
C LEU A 152 -16.07 5.54 -7.84
N ARG A 153 -15.74 4.66 -6.89
CA ARG A 153 -16.69 4.07 -5.96
C ARG A 153 -16.20 4.27 -4.54
N ASP A 154 -17.11 4.70 -3.67
CA ASP A 154 -16.86 4.75 -2.22
C ASP A 154 -17.04 3.35 -1.62
N LEU A 155 -15.97 2.79 -1.07
CA LEU A 155 -15.99 1.49 -0.42
C LEU A 155 -16.49 1.56 1.03
N LEU A 156 -16.49 2.73 1.66
CA LEU A 156 -17.02 2.93 3.02
C LEU A 156 -18.52 3.29 3.04
N ASN A 157 -19.11 3.46 1.86
CA ASN A 157 -20.55 3.68 1.70
C ASN A 157 -21.28 2.35 1.46
N ALA A 158 -22.36 2.13 2.22
CA ALA A 158 -23.22 0.96 2.04
C ALA A 158 -24.11 1.09 0.79
N ASP A 159 -24.45 2.32 0.39
CA ASP A 159 -25.18 2.58 -0.85
C ASP A 159 -24.21 2.68 -2.02
N SER A 160 -24.18 1.64 -2.86
CA SER A 160 -23.33 1.58 -4.04
C SER A 160 -23.79 2.50 -5.19
N ASN A 161 -24.96 3.14 -5.09
CA ASN A 161 -25.47 4.03 -6.13
C ASN A 161 -24.93 5.46 -6.01
N VAL A 162 -24.23 5.78 -4.92
CA VAL A 162 -23.63 7.11 -4.73
C VAL A 162 -22.47 7.30 -5.69
N GLU A 163 -22.67 8.22 -6.65
CA GLU A 163 -21.64 8.59 -7.61
C GLU A 163 -20.63 9.56 -6.97
N VAL A 164 -19.41 9.07 -6.76
CA VAL A 164 -18.27 9.87 -6.33
C VAL A 164 -17.71 10.66 -7.50
N LYS A 165 -17.46 11.96 -7.30
CA LYS A 165 -16.89 12.85 -8.33
C LYS A 165 -15.58 13.44 -7.87
N ALA A 166 -14.55 13.34 -8.71
CA ALA A 166 -13.29 14.06 -8.57
C ALA A 166 -13.37 15.37 -9.36
N ILE A 167 -13.24 16.50 -8.68
CA ILE A 167 -13.36 17.83 -9.28
C ILE A 167 -12.01 18.54 -9.13
N PRO A 168 -11.35 18.87 -10.26
CA PRO A 168 -10.14 19.69 -10.23
C PRO A 168 -10.46 21.12 -9.79
N ILE A 169 -9.83 21.59 -8.71
CA ILE A 169 -9.98 22.95 -8.18
C ILE A 169 -8.58 23.47 -7.79
N GLY A 170 -8.11 24.49 -8.49
CA GLY A 170 -6.86 25.19 -8.14
C GLY A 170 -5.63 24.30 -8.07
N GLY A 171 -5.51 23.29 -8.95
CA GLY A 171 -4.41 22.31 -8.95
C GLY A 171 -4.58 21.15 -7.96
N ASN A 172 -5.64 21.16 -7.15
CA ASN A 172 -6.03 20.06 -6.27
C ASN A 172 -7.22 19.29 -6.84
N VAL A 173 -7.48 18.09 -6.30
CA VAL A 173 -8.67 17.30 -6.60
C VAL A 173 -9.55 17.26 -5.36
N GLU A 174 -10.75 17.82 -5.45
CA GLU A 174 -11.78 17.70 -4.43
C GLU A 174 -12.68 16.51 -4.74
N LEU A 175 -13.02 15.73 -3.71
CA LEU A 175 -13.91 14.59 -3.83
C LEU A 175 -15.30 14.96 -3.32
N ARG A 176 -16.31 14.93 -4.20
CA ARG A 176 -17.72 15.08 -3.82
C ARG A 176 -18.39 13.73 -3.62
N ASN A 177 -19.35 13.71 -2.70
CA ASN A 177 -20.15 12.54 -2.33
C ASN A 177 -19.32 11.36 -1.79
N VAL A 178 -18.16 11.66 -1.17
CA VAL A 178 -17.35 10.67 -0.45
C VAL A 178 -17.66 10.73 1.03
N LYS A 179 -17.82 9.56 1.64
CA LYS A 179 -17.98 9.40 3.07
C LYS A 179 -16.63 9.46 3.77
N TYR A 180 -16.45 10.47 4.61
CA TYR A 180 -15.32 10.59 5.52
C TYR A 180 -15.71 9.98 6.87
N VAL A 181 -15.02 8.92 7.30
CA VAL A 181 -15.30 8.27 8.58
C VAL A 181 -14.27 8.71 9.61
N THR A 182 -14.72 9.31 10.71
CA THR A 182 -13.85 9.61 11.86
C THR A 182 -13.68 8.36 12.69
N VAL A 183 -12.43 8.01 13.01
CA VAL A 183 -12.06 6.78 13.71
C VAL A 183 -11.22 7.12 14.94
N ASN A 184 -11.55 6.51 16.08
CA ASN A 184 -10.95 6.85 17.38
C ASN A 184 -10.01 5.78 17.92
N SER A 185 -10.02 4.57 17.35
CA SER A 185 -9.14 3.48 17.74
C SER A 185 -8.67 2.67 16.52
N TYR A 186 -7.59 1.89 16.71
CA TYR A 186 -7.13 0.95 15.70
C TYR A 186 -8.22 -0.08 15.33
N ALA A 187 -8.99 -0.54 16.31
CA ALA A 187 -10.08 -1.48 16.08
C ALA A 187 -11.20 -0.89 15.20
N GLU A 188 -11.55 0.38 15.41
CA GLU A 188 -12.54 1.08 14.59
C GLU A 188 -12.09 1.21 13.14
N VAL A 189 -10.84 1.66 12.89
CA VAL A 189 -10.35 1.80 11.51
C VAL A 189 -10.23 0.45 10.80
N LEU A 190 -9.85 -0.61 11.53
CA LEU A 190 -9.75 -1.94 10.96
C LEU A 190 -11.13 -2.48 10.56
N LYS A 191 -12.17 -2.18 11.34
CA LYS A 191 -13.56 -2.51 11.00
C LYS A 191 -14.01 -1.82 9.71
N GLU A 192 -13.71 -0.52 9.55
CA GLU A 192 -14.03 0.22 8.32
C GLU A 192 -13.25 -0.30 7.11
N PHE A 193 -11.97 -0.67 7.32
CA PHE A 193 -11.16 -1.30 6.27
C PHE A 193 -11.73 -2.64 5.81
N GLU A 194 -12.10 -3.53 6.73
CA GLU A 194 -12.72 -4.83 6.40
C GLU A 194 -14.12 -4.67 5.77
N PHE A 195 -14.90 -3.67 6.20
CA PHE A 195 -16.16 -3.30 5.54
C PHE A 195 -15.92 -2.90 4.08
N GLY A 196 -14.97 -2.01 3.82
CA GLY A 196 -14.64 -1.59 2.46
C GLY A 196 -14.08 -2.71 1.58
N LYS A 197 -13.29 -3.62 2.16
CA LYS A 197 -12.84 -4.84 1.47
C LYS A 197 -14.01 -5.73 1.05
N THR A 198 -14.97 -5.94 1.94
CA THR A 198 -16.18 -6.71 1.63
C THR A 198 -16.94 -6.08 0.47
N ASN A 199 -17.10 -4.76 0.46
CA ASN A 199 -17.76 -4.04 -0.63
C ASN A 199 -17.00 -4.13 -1.95
N ARG A 200 -15.66 -4.10 -1.92
CA ARG A 200 -14.80 -4.28 -3.10
C ARG A 200 -15.00 -5.67 -3.71
N VAL A 201 -15.01 -6.71 -2.87
CA VAL A 201 -15.22 -8.11 -3.32
C VAL A 201 -16.63 -8.31 -3.89
N VAL A 202 -17.67 -7.84 -3.21
CA VAL A 202 -19.05 -7.92 -3.70
C VAL A 202 -19.23 -7.16 -5.00
N GLY A 203 -18.60 -5.99 -5.13
CA GLY A 203 -18.53 -5.25 -6.39
C GLY A 203 -17.88 -6.05 -7.51
N ALA A 204 -16.84 -6.80 -7.20
CA ALA A 204 -16.14 -7.63 -8.16
C ALA A 204 -17.02 -8.78 -8.66
N THR A 205 -17.69 -9.51 -7.75
CA THR A 205 -18.57 -10.64 -8.12
C THR A 205 -19.80 -10.20 -8.90
N GLN A 206 -20.46 -9.10 -8.51
CA GLN A 206 -21.66 -8.59 -9.20
C GLN A 206 -21.38 -8.16 -10.65
N MET A 207 -20.16 -7.71 -10.93
CA MET A 207 -19.81 -7.12 -12.22
C MET A 207 -18.88 -8.02 -13.06
N ASN A 208 -18.67 -9.29 -12.67
CA ASN A 208 -17.66 -10.19 -13.24
C ASN A 208 -16.27 -9.54 -13.32
N LYS A 209 -15.95 -8.65 -12.38
CA LYS A 209 -14.66 -7.96 -12.33
C LYS A 209 -13.69 -8.81 -11.54
N ASN A 210 -12.43 -8.68 -11.93
CA ASN A 210 -11.31 -9.19 -11.15
C ASN A 210 -10.72 -8.01 -10.38
N SER A 211 -10.49 -8.16 -9.06
CA SER A 211 -9.87 -7.11 -8.23
C SER A 211 -8.49 -6.69 -8.74
N SER A 212 -7.84 -7.52 -9.56
CA SER A 212 -6.62 -7.17 -10.29
C SER A 212 -6.79 -6.06 -11.33
N ARG A 213 -8.02 -5.66 -11.68
CA ARG A 213 -8.30 -4.60 -12.67
C ARG A 213 -8.79 -3.29 -12.04
N SER A 214 -8.88 -3.22 -10.72
CA SER A 214 -9.24 -1.99 -10.01
C SER A 214 -8.10 -1.50 -9.13
N HIS A 215 -7.99 -0.19 -8.98
CA HIS A 215 -7.09 0.44 -8.02
C HIS A 215 -7.86 0.70 -6.73
N ALA A 216 -7.24 0.44 -5.58
CA ALA A 216 -7.81 0.74 -4.28
C ALA A 216 -6.95 1.78 -3.56
N ILE A 217 -7.58 2.84 -3.06
CA ILE A 217 -6.92 3.98 -2.41
C ILE A 217 -7.50 4.12 -1.01
N PHE A 218 -6.74 3.69 0.00
CA PHE A 218 -7.05 3.96 1.39
C PHE A 218 -6.36 5.26 1.80
N THR A 219 -7.14 6.28 2.17
CA THR A 219 -6.61 7.58 2.57
C THR A 219 -6.84 7.81 4.04
N ILE A 220 -5.79 8.22 4.74
CA ILE A 220 -5.83 8.63 6.14
C ILE A 220 -5.58 10.14 6.20
N TYR A 221 -6.49 10.85 6.86
CA TYR A 221 -6.36 12.26 7.16
C TYR A 221 -5.97 12.37 8.62
N TYR A 222 -4.75 12.82 8.88
CA TYR A 222 -4.20 13.00 10.22
C TYR A 222 -4.12 14.49 10.53
N LYS A 223 -4.74 14.88 11.65
CA LYS A 223 -4.73 16.27 12.10
C LYS A 223 -4.45 16.33 13.59
N ASP A 224 -3.45 17.10 13.99
CA ASP A 224 -3.27 17.52 15.39
C ASP A 224 -3.38 19.05 15.51
N LYS A 225 -3.00 19.62 16.66
CA LYS A 225 -3.07 21.07 16.89
C LYS A 225 -2.19 21.87 15.92
N LYS A 226 -1.08 21.30 15.45
CA LYS A 226 -0.04 21.98 14.67
C LYS A 226 -0.08 21.60 13.19
N TYR A 227 -0.43 20.36 12.87
CA TYR A 227 -0.28 19.79 11.55
C TYR A 227 -1.57 19.18 11.02
N ASP A 228 -1.73 19.26 9.70
CA ASP A 228 -2.84 18.69 8.93
C ASP A 228 -2.23 18.03 7.70
N SER A 229 -2.42 16.72 7.55
CA SER A 229 -1.72 15.90 6.56
C SER A 229 -2.60 14.78 6.02
N LYS A 230 -2.31 14.38 4.79
CA LYS A 230 -2.98 13.32 4.06
C LYS A 230 -1.97 12.22 3.72
N PHE A 231 -2.30 10.99 4.10
CA PHE A 231 -1.54 9.80 3.75
C PHE A 231 -2.37 8.89 2.85
N ASN A 232 -1.95 8.70 1.61
CA ASN A 232 -2.57 7.74 0.69
C ASN A 232 -1.77 6.44 0.67
N ILE A 233 -2.45 5.31 0.83
CA ILE A 233 -1.88 3.98 0.64
C ILE A 233 -2.69 3.30 -0.48
N VAL A 234 -2.00 2.94 -1.56
CA VAL A 234 -2.64 2.54 -2.82
C VAL A 234 -2.19 1.16 -3.26
N ASP A 235 -3.16 0.29 -3.53
CA ASP A 235 -2.96 -0.98 -4.24
C ASP A 235 -3.44 -0.81 -5.68
N LEU A 236 -2.51 -0.69 -6.64
CA LEU A 236 -2.88 -0.48 -8.04
C LEU A 236 -3.38 -1.78 -8.69
N ALA A 237 -4.13 -1.63 -9.78
CA ALA A 237 -4.40 -2.73 -10.70
C ALA A 237 -3.09 -3.37 -11.21
N GLY A 238 -3.17 -4.61 -11.69
CA GLY A 238 -2.08 -5.26 -12.41
C GLY A 238 -1.66 -4.44 -13.62
N SER A 239 -0.36 -4.16 -13.72
CA SER A 239 0.28 -3.55 -14.89
C SER A 239 0.26 -4.45 -16.10
#